data_AF-A0A1M6H316-F1
#
_entry.id   AF-A0A1M6H316-F1
#
_cell.length_a   1.000
_cell.length_b   1.000
_cell.length_c   1.000
_cell.angle_alpha   90.00
_cell.angle_beta   90.00
_cell.angle_gamma   90.00
#
_symmetry.space_group_name_H-M   'P 1'
#
loop_
_entity.id
_entity.type
_entity.pdbx_description
1 polymer ?
#
loop_
_entity_poly.entity_id
_entity_poly.type
_entity_poly.pdbx_seq_one_letter_code
_entity_poly.pdbx_strand_id
1 'polypeptide(L)'
;MNELPQEACIREACEEAGLEISLYDPVIKELKKSCELVGEKLLINPMYTILGEIIAPKHWHIDFVYYATAKPYEIRPAVGESNLLKWHTQEELKMLIISKKILLQWLMKH
;
A
#
# COMPACT_ATOMS: atom_id res chain seq x y z
N MET A 1 3.34 -0.74 -19.57
CA MET A 1 3.14 0.27 -18.51
C MET A 1 4.46 0.35 -17.77
N ASN A 2 5.07 1.54 -17.67
CA ASN A 2 6.36 1.74 -17.01
C ASN A 2 6.10 2.49 -15.70
N GLU A 3 5.44 1.82 -14.75
CA GLU A 3 5.06 2.35 -13.44
C GLU A 3 5.77 1.54 -12.36
N LEU A 4 6.41 2.21 -11.41
CA LEU A 4 6.99 1.55 -10.24
C LEU A 4 5.89 1.20 -9.23
N PRO A 5 6.03 0.11 -8.44
CA PRO A 5 5.02 -0.25 -7.44
C PRO A 5 4.68 0.88 -6.45
N GLN A 6 5.67 1.66 -6.03
CA GLN A 6 5.47 2.82 -5.16
C GLN A 6 4.68 3.97 -5.82
N GLU A 7 4.78 4.10 -7.15
CA GLU A 7 4.01 5.09 -7.91
C GLU A 7 2.56 4.61 -8.07
N ALA A 8 2.38 3.31 -8.35
CA ALA A 8 1.06 2.68 -8.40
C ALA A 8 0.30 2.86 -7.07
N CYS A 9 0.95 2.64 -5.92
CA CYS A 9 0.30 2.87 -4.62
C CYS A 9 -0.20 4.31 -4.42
N ILE A 10 0.57 5.31 -4.89
CA ILE A 10 0.19 6.72 -4.78
C ILE A 10 -0.99 7.02 -5.71
N ARG A 11 -0.94 6.53 -6.95
CA ARG A 11 -2.02 6.67 -7.93
C ARG A 11 -3.31 6.01 -7.42
N GLU A 12 -3.25 4.75 -7.00
CA GLU A 12 -4.42 3.99 -6.55
C GLU A 12 -5.03 4.58 -5.28
N ALA A 13 -4.23 5.04 -4.31
CA ALA A 13 -4.78 5.73 -3.15
C ALA A 13 -5.53 7.04 -3.53
N CYS A 14 -5.06 7.73 -4.56
CA CYS A 14 -5.73 8.91 -5.09
C CYS A 14 -7.01 8.54 -5.87
N GLU A 15 -6.95 7.54 -6.75
CA GLU A 15 -8.09 7.10 -7.57
C GLU A 15 -9.19 6.44 -6.71
N GLU A 16 -8.84 5.47 -5.87
CA GLU A 16 -9.79 4.67 -5.10
C GLU A 16 -10.36 5.41 -3.89
N ALA A 17 -9.60 6.35 -3.30
CA ALA A 17 -10.00 6.99 -2.04
C ALA A 17 -9.88 8.52 -2.04
N GLY A 18 -9.31 9.15 -3.08
CA GLY A 18 -9.08 10.59 -3.10
C GLY A 18 -8.00 11.05 -2.13
N LEU A 19 -7.14 10.15 -1.66
CA LEU A 19 -6.17 10.43 -0.59
C LEU A 19 -4.77 10.72 -1.15
N GLU A 20 -4.17 11.79 -0.65
CA GLU A 20 -2.72 12.00 -0.76
C GLU A 20 -2.00 11.23 0.35
N ILE A 21 -1.08 10.35 -0.04
CA ILE A 21 -0.37 9.46 0.89
C ILE A 21 1.14 9.72 0.91
N SER A 22 1.74 9.42 2.06
CA SER A 22 3.19 9.31 2.23
C SER A 22 3.53 7.88 2.64
N LEU A 23 4.25 7.17 1.76
CA LEU A 23 4.67 5.78 2.01
C LEU A 23 5.68 5.72 3.15
N TYR A 24 5.60 4.67 3.96
CA TYR A 24 6.59 4.36 4.98
C TYR A 24 7.88 3.88 4.31
N ASP A 25 8.97 4.61 4.54
CA ASP A 25 10.27 4.35 3.95
C ASP A 25 11.38 4.45 5.03
N PRO A 26 11.75 3.32 5.68
CA PRO A 26 12.86 3.28 6.61
C PRO A 26 14.19 3.25 5.82
N VAL A 27 14.59 4.40 5.29
CA VAL A 27 15.77 4.53 4.42
C VAL A 27 17.05 4.10 5.14
N ILE A 28 17.77 3.14 4.55
CA ILE A 28 19.17 2.84 4.87
C ILE A 28 20.06 3.81 4.09
N LYS A 29 20.54 4.87 4.74
CA LYS A 29 21.22 6.00 4.09
C LYS A 29 22.47 5.58 3.32
N GLU A 30 23.24 4.64 3.87
CA GLU A 30 24.47 4.12 3.29
C GLU A 30 24.18 3.38 1.97
N LEU A 31 23.14 2.55 1.96
CA LEU A 31 22.70 1.83 0.76
C LEU A 31 22.20 2.80 -0.30
N LYS A 32 21.38 3.78 0.09
CA LYS A 32 20.89 4.82 -0.83
C LYS A 32 22.05 5.54 -1.51
N LYS A 33 23.04 6.00 -0.73
CA LYS A 33 24.24 6.66 -1.26
C LYS A 33 25.03 5.74 -2.19
N SER A 34 25.11 4.45 -1.87
CA SER A 34 25.85 3.47 -2.67
C SER A 34 25.20 3.25 -4.04
N CYS A 35 23.86 3.15 -4.08
CA CYS A 35 23.09 3.11 -5.34
C CYS A 35 23.33 4.38 -6.17
N GLU A 36 23.24 5.57 -5.55
CA GLU A 36 23.42 6.84 -6.26
C GLU A 36 24.82 6.95 -6.91
N LEU A 37 25.87 6.45 -6.25
CA LEU A 37 27.24 6.46 -6.78
C LEU A 37 27.43 5.60 -8.03
N VAL A 38 26.62 4.56 -8.22
CA VAL A 38 26.66 3.68 -9.40
C VAL A 38 25.58 4.03 -10.43
N GLY A 39 24.88 5.16 -10.25
CA GLY A 39 23.81 5.61 -11.16
C GLY A 39 22.49 4.86 -10.99
N GLU A 40 22.30 4.16 -9.87
CA GLU A 40 21.06 3.46 -9.51
C GLU A 40 20.22 4.26 -8.51
N LYS A 41 18.92 3.97 -8.47
CA LYS A 41 17.99 4.55 -7.50
C LYS A 41 17.49 3.46 -6.54
N LEU A 42 17.75 3.62 -5.25
CA LEU A 42 17.13 2.78 -4.23
C LEU A 42 15.62 3.08 -4.17
N LEU A 43 14.80 2.04 -4.35
CA LEU A 43 13.34 2.12 -4.30
C LEU A 43 12.82 1.78 -2.90
N ILE A 44 11.56 2.14 -2.64
CA ILE A 44 10.87 1.80 -1.40
C ILE A 44 10.59 0.30 -1.41
N ASN A 45 11.11 -0.41 -0.41
CA ASN A 45 10.83 -1.82 -0.23
C ASN A 45 9.40 -2.04 0.29
N PRO A 46 8.66 -3.02 -0.25
CA PRO A 46 7.40 -3.42 0.33
C PRO A 46 7.62 -4.05 1.71
N MET A 47 6.64 -3.87 2.58
CA MET A 47 6.63 -4.50 3.90
C MET A 47 6.43 -6.01 3.78
N TYR A 48 5.60 -6.44 2.83
CA TYR A 48 5.34 -7.84 2.54
C TYR A 48 5.22 -8.07 1.04
N THR A 49 5.57 -9.29 0.62
CA THR A 49 5.31 -9.81 -0.73
C THR A 49 4.42 -11.03 -0.59
N ILE A 50 3.27 -11.03 -1.27
CA ILE A 50 2.26 -12.09 -1.17
C ILE A 50 2.04 -12.69 -2.56
N LEU A 51 2.05 -14.02 -2.65
CA LEU A 51 1.55 -14.73 -3.84
C LEU A 51 0.04 -14.98 -3.65
N GLY A 52 -0.77 -14.31 -4.46
CA GLY A 52 -2.23 -14.46 -4.48
C GLY A 52 -2.69 -15.37 -5.61
N GLU A 53 -3.79 -16.09 -5.37
CA GLU A 53 -4.54 -16.82 -6.40
C GLU A 53 -5.93 -16.18 -6.53
N ILE A 54 -6.28 -15.75 -7.74
CA ILE A 54 -7.63 -15.34 -8.11
C ILE A 54 -8.34 -16.56 -8.68
N ILE A 55 -9.55 -16.83 -8.20
CA ILE A 55 -10.29 -18.06 -8.53
C ILE A 55 -11.01 -17.94 -9.88
N ALA A 56 -11.47 -16.74 -10.26
CA ALA A 56 -12.23 -16.52 -11.50
C ALA A 56 -11.97 -15.12 -12.10
N PRO A 57 -11.31 -15.01 -13.28
CA PRO A 57 -10.62 -16.08 -13.99
C PRO A 57 -9.40 -16.57 -13.20
N LYS A 58 -9.10 -17.87 -13.28
CA LYS A 58 -8.00 -18.47 -12.50
C LYS A 58 -6.65 -17.91 -12.95
N HIS A 59 -5.98 -17.18 -12.06
CA HIS A 59 -4.62 -16.72 -12.28
C HIS A 59 -3.91 -16.42 -10.95
N TRP A 60 -2.59 -16.33 -10.99
CA TRP A 60 -1.77 -15.97 -9.84
C TRP A 60 -1.17 -14.59 -10.04
N HIS A 61 -0.98 -13.88 -8.94
CA HIS A 61 -0.37 -12.55 -8.93
C HIS A 61 0.53 -12.37 -7.72
N ILE A 62 1.48 -11.46 -7.82
CA ILE A 62 2.33 -11.04 -6.70
C ILE A 62 1.80 -9.69 -6.23
N ASP A 63 1.47 -9.58 -4.94
CA ASP A 63 1.10 -8.32 -4.29
C ASP A 63 2.28 -7.79 -3.49
N PHE A 64 2.61 -6.52 -3.71
CA PHE A 64 3.52 -5.76 -2.85
C PHE A 64 2.72 -4.93 -1.87
N VAL A 65 2.90 -5.17 -0.56
CA VAL A 65 2.17 -4.47 0.49
C VAL A 65 3.00 -3.33 1.04
N TYR A 66 2.46 -2.12 0.99
CA TYR A 66 3.07 -0.93 1.55
C TYR A 66 2.22 -0.35 2.67
N TYR A 67 2.87 0.29 3.65
CA TYR A 67 2.21 1.11 4.64
C TYR A 67 2.34 2.58 4.28
N ALA A 68 1.35 3.37 4.66
CA ALA A 68 1.32 4.80 4.38
C ALA A 68 0.58 5.58 5.46
N THR A 69 0.82 6.88 5.50
CA THR A 69 -0.03 7.84 6.20
C THR A 69 -0.73 8.72 5.18
N ALA A 70 -1.98 9.10 5.44
CA ALA A 70 -2.77 9.95 4.55
C ALA A 70 -3.09 11.30 5.20
N LYS A 71 -3.09 12.37 4.39
CA LYS A 71 -3.66 13.68 4.76
C LYS A 71 -4.17 14.37 3.49
N PRO A 72 -5.40 14.92 3.47
CA PRO A 72 -6.43 14.86 4.53
C PRO A 72 -7.05 13.46 4.68
N TYR A 73 -7.90 13.24 5.70
CA TYR A 73 -8.61 11.96 5.92
C TYR A 73 -9.96 11.88 5.21
N GLU A 74 -10.33 12.92 4.44
CA GLU A 74 -11.57 12.95 3.69
C GLU A 74 -11.47 12.01 2.48
N ILE A 75 -12.46 11.12 2.33
CA ILE A 75 -12.46 10.10 1.29
C ILE A 75 -13.32 10.58 0.13
N ARG A 76 -12.76 10.56 -1.08
CA ARG A 76 -13.40 10.98 -2.34
C ARG A 76 -13.00 10.04 -3.49
N PRO A 77 -13.60 8.84 -3.60
CA PRO A 77 -13.30 7.88 -4.65
C PRO A 77 -13.63 8.44 -6.04
N ALA A 78 -12.84 8.05 -7.05
CA ALA A 78 -13.11 8.37 -8.44
C ALA A 78 -14.33 7.61 -8.98
N VAL A 79 -14.84 8.06 -10.13
CA VAL A 79 -15.98 7.41 -10.79
C VAL A 79 -15.58 6.00 -11.24
N GLY A 80 -16.34 4.99 -10.82
CA GLY A 80 -16.08 3.58 -11.11
C GLY A 80 -15.45 2.82 -9.94
N GLU A 81 -14.98 3.53 -8.91
CA GLU A 81 -14.38 2.95 -7.72
C GLU A 81 -15.38 2.62 -6.61
N SER A 82 -14.94 1.83 -5.63
CA SER A 82 -15.75 1.45 -4.47
C SER A 82 -16.06 2.66 -3.59
N ASN A 83 -17.34 2.84 -3.23
CA ASN A 83 -17.77 3.84 -2.26
C ASN A 83 -17.82 3.30 -0.81
N LEU A 84 -17.41 2.05 -0.58
CA LEU A 84 -17.47 1.38 0.72
C LEU A 84 -16.14 1.47 1.46
N LEU A 85 -15.75 2.68 1.83
CA LEU A 85 -14.51 2.95 2.55
C LEU A 85 -14.79 3.45 3.96
N LYS A 86 -14.03 2.93 4.93
CA LYS A 86 -14.17 3.33 6.34
C LYS A 86 -12.79 3.38 7.01
N TRP A 87 -12.57 4.44 7.79
CA TRP A 87 -11.47 4.49 8.74
C TRP A 87 -11.79 3.64 9.97
N HIS A 88 -10.83 2.84 10.41
CA HIS A 88 -10.98 2.00 11.59
C HIS A 88 -9.93 2.33 12.65
N THR A 89 -10.35 2.39 13.91
CA THR A 89 -9.40 2.37 15.03
C THR A 89 -8.89 0.95 15.26
N GLN A 90 -7.80 0.83 16.03
CA GLN A 90 -7.25 -0.47 16.41
C GLN A 90 -8.27 -1.32 17.20
N GLU A 91 -9.09 -0.70 18.04
CA GLU A 91 -10.14 -1.36 18.82
C GLU A 91 -11.24 -1.89 17.91
N GLU A 92 -11.70 -1.09 16.93
CA GLU A 92 -12.68 -1.53 15.93
C GLU A 92 -12.15 -2.73 15.13
N LEU A 93 -10.88 -2.70 14.72
CA LEU A 93 -10.26 -3.81 13.98
C LEU A 93 -10.26 -5.12 14.77
N LYS A 94 -10.02 -5.07 16.08
CA LYS A 94 -10.04 -6.27 16.95
C LYS A 94 -11.42 -6.93 17.03
N MET A 95 -12.49 -6.17 16.79
CA MET A 95 -13.87 -6.65 16.86
C MET A 95 -14.40 -7.17 15.52
N LEU A 96 -13.71 -6.89 14.41
CA LEU A 96 -14.15 -7.31 13.08
C LEU A 96 -13.73 -8.76 12.79
N ILE A 97 -14.68 -9.57 12.34
CA ILE A 97 -14.41 -10.90 11.78
C ILE A 97 -14.01 -10.72 10.31
N ILE A 98 -12.76 -10.32 10.08
CA ILE A 98 -12.23 -10.13 8.72
C ILE A 98 -11.39 -11.35 8.33
N SER A 99 -11.40 -11.70 7.04
CA SER A 99 -10.35 -12.52 6.44
C SER A 99 -8.97 -11.99 6.87
N LYS A 100 -8.11 -12.86 7.41
CA LYS A 100 -6.77 -12.52 7.94
C LYS A 100 -5.88 -11.75 6.94
N LYS A 101 -6.20 -11.77 5.64
CA LYS A 101 -5.46 -11.06 4.58
C LYS A 101 -5.57 -9.53 4.69
N ILE A 102 -6.72 -8.97 5.10
CA ILE A 102 -6.92 -7.50 5.19
C ILE A 102 -6.29 -6.92 6.46
N LEU A 103 -6.24 -7.71 7.54
CA LEU A 103 -5.74 -7.24 8.84
C LEU A 103 -4.21 -6.97 8.84
N LEU A 104 -3.45 -7.65 7.98
CA LEU A 104 -2.00 -7.48 7.83
C LEU A 104 -1.60 -6.16 7.16
N GLN A 105 -2.51 -5.48 6.46
CA GLN A 105 -2.22 -4.21 5.77
C GLN A 105 -2.17 -2.99 6.70
N TRP A 106 -2.63 -3.09 7.96
CA TRP A 106 -2.74 -1.93 8.85
C TRP A 106 -2.22 -2.15 10.28
N LEU A 107 -2.10 -3.39 10.76
CA LEU A 107 -1.59 -3.66 12.10
C LEU A 107 -0.06 -3.74 12.10
N MET A 108 0.65 -2.61 12.12
CA MET A 108 1.91 -2.49 12.89
C MET A 108 2.28 -1.02 13.14
N LYS A 109 1.82 -0.49 14.28
CA LYS A 109 2.55 0.56 15.01
C LYS A 109 2.34 0.34 16.51
N HIS A 110 3.21 -0.46 17.11
CA HIS A 110 3.91 -0.22 18.37
C HIS A 110 5.17 -1.09 18.37
#